data_AF-A0A5K1JS74-F1
#
_entry.id   AF-A0A5K1JS74-F1
#
_cell.length_a   1.000
_cell.length_b   1.000
_cell.length_c   1.000
_cell.angle_alpha   90.00
_cell.angle_beta   90.00
_cell.angle_gamma   90.00
#
_symmetry.space_group_name_H-M   'P 1'
#
loop_
_entity.id
_entity.type
_entity.pdbx_description
1 polymer ?
#
loop_
_entity_poly.entity_id
_entity_poly.type
_entity_poly.pdbx_seq_one_letter_code
_entity_poly.pdbx_strand_id
1 'polypeptide(L)'
;MVPSSPEACDRCRKIKSKCEVGSGDKCKNCEVASTSCTFEGPSFKRGPPKGYIHSIEQRWNQVECILATIMESPRAQELITDLRHDAFASAILDRVQAGPYVRCDESGTATRSEQRQFLCVPN
;
A
#
# COMPACT_ATOMS: atom_id res chain seq x y z
N MET A 1 -15.37 -16.96 29.33
CA MET A 1 -14.74 -15.78 28.69
C MET A 1 -13.25 -15.87 28.95
N VAL A 2 -12.46 -16.37 28.00
CA VAL A 2 -10.99 -16.41 28.11
C VAL A 2 -10.48 -15.17 27.38
N PRO A 3 -9.82 -14.21 28.05
CA PRO A 3 -9.32 -13.02 27.38
C PRO A 3 -8.21 -13.43 26.40
N SER A 4 -8.47 -13.11 25.13
CA SER A 4 -7.59 -13.27 23.99
C SER A 4 -6.27 -12.52 24.22
N SER A 5 -5.19 -13.28 24.37
CA SER A 5 -3.77 -12.85 24.44
C SER A 5 -3.43 -11.83 25.55
N PRO A 6 -2.37 -12.05 26.35
CA PRO A 6 -1.92 -11.05 27.32
C PRO A 6 -1.52 -9.77 26.56
N GLU A 7 -2.27 -8.71 26.77
CA GLU A 7 -1.96 -7.41 26.20
C GLU A 7 -0.58 -7.00 26.71
N ALA A 8 0.38 -6.76 25.81
CA ALA A 8 1.70 -6.31 26.24
C ALA A 8 1.60 -4.91 26.87
N CYS A 9 2.29 -4.69 27.99
CA CYS A 9 2.36 -3.37 28.63
C CYS A 9 2.97 -2.31 27.70
N ASP A 10 2.72 -1.04 27.99
CA ASP A 10 3.11 0.09 27.15
C ASP A 10 4.63 0.15 26.92
N ARG A 11 5.41 -0.19 27.95
CA ARG A 11 6.87 -0.24 27.83
C ARG A 11 7.31 -1.31 26.84
N CYS A 12 6.84 -2.54 26.99
CA CYS A 12 7.18 -3.65 26.09
C CYS A 12 6.68 -3.39 24.66
N ARG A 13 5.53 -2.74 24.50
CA ARG A 13 5.04 -2.25 23.19
C ARG A 13 6.01 -1.25 22.58
N LYS A 14 6.50 -0.27 23.35
CA LYS A 14 7.41 0.79 22.88
C LYS A 14 8.76 0.25 22.43
N ILE A 15 9.33 -0.71 23.17
CA ILE A 15 10.64 -1.31 22.84
C ILE A 15 10.54 -2.59 22.01
N LYS A 16 9.33 -2.98 21.58
CA LYS A 16 9.04 -4.20 20.81
C LYS A 16 9.61 -5.49 21.45
N SER A 17 9.65 -5.55 22.78
CA SER A 17 10.13 -6.73 23.52
C SER A 17 8.97 -7.66 23.90
N LYS A 18 9.24 -8.96 24.07
CA LYS A 18 8.26 -9.91 24.59
C LYS A 18 7.83 -9.50 26.01
N CYS A 19 6.52 -9.33 26.21
CA CYS A 19 5.97 -9.01 27.53
C CYS A 19 5.57 -10.31 28.23
N GLU A 20 6.32 -10.68 29.26
CA GLU A 20 5.98 -11.83 30.11
C GLU A 20 5.35 -11.35 31.40
N VAL A 21 4.15 -11.86 31.72
CA VAL A 21 3.45 -11.59 32.97
C VAL A 21 4.36 -12.02 34.14
N GLY A 22 4.65 -11.09 35.04
CA GLY A 22 5.43 -11.37 36.25
C GLY A 22 4.53 -11.91 37.36
N SER A 23 5.12 -12.18 38.53
CA SER A 23 4.39 -12.69 39.70
C SER A 23 3.62 -11.60 40.47
N GLY A 24 3.61 -10.35 40.00
CA GLY A 24 2.90 -9.22 40.62
C GLY A 24 2.38 -8.22 39.58
N ASP A 25 2.17 -6.97 40.00
CA ASP A 25 1.59 -5.90 39.16
C ASP A 25 2.47 -5.45 37.98
N LYS A 26 3.68 -6.01 37.85
CA LYS A 26 4.65 -5.68 36.81
C LYS A 26 5.02 -6.91 35.97
N CYS A 27 5.24 -6.70 34.68
CA CYS A 27 5.83 -7.73 33.82
C CYS A 27 7.32 -7.92 34.16
N LYS A 28 7.90 -9.09 33.87
CA LYS A 28 9.31 -9.41 34.21
C LYS A 28 10.29 -8.35 33.70
N ASN A 29 10.04 -7.82 32.50
CA ASN A 29 10.89 -6.81 31.89
C ASN A 29 10.80 -5.44 32.61
N CYS A 30 9.59 -5.06 33.05
CA CYS A 30 9.39 -3.84 33.84
C CYS A 30 9.93 -3.96 35.26
N GLU A 31 9.92 -5.17 35.83
CA GLU A 31 10.50 -5.50 37.12
C GLU A 31 12.02 -5.37 37.08
N VAL A 32 12.69 -6.04 36.14
CA VAL A 32 14.17 -5.96 35.97
C VAL A 32 14.62 -4.52 35.74
N ALA A 33 13.90 -3.80 34.89
CA ALA A 33 14.27 -2.43 34.56
C ALA A 33 13.53 -1.39 35.42
N SER A 34 13.07 -1.80 36.61
CA SER A 34 12.60 -0.97 37.75
C SER A 34 11.67 0.21 37.40
N THR A 35 10.86 0.07 36.35
CA THR A 35 9.94 1.14 35.88
C THR A 35 8.48 0.78 36.20
N SER A 36 7.57 1.73 36.08
CA SER A 36 6.13 1.47 36.12
C SER A 36 5.69 0.61 34.94
N CYS A 37 4.75 -0.30 35.19
CA CYS A 37 4.14 -1.16 34.17
C CYS A 37 2.70 -0.68 33.97
N THR A 38 2.44 0.03 32.89
CA THR A 38 1.10 0.54 32.55
C THR A 38 0.54 -0.18 31.33
N PHE A 39 -0.79 -0.29 31.28
CA PHE A 39 -1.56 -0.81 30.16
C PHE A 39 -2.56 0.22 29.63
N GLU A 40 -2.37 1.49 30.00
CA GLU A 40 -3.27 2.61 29.68
C GLU A 40 -2.88 3.33 28.39
N GLY A 41 -1.85 2.84 27.70
CA GLY A 41 -1.30 3.49 26.54
C GLY A 41 -2.36 3.77 25.48
N PRO A 42 -2.33 4.96 24.86
CA PRO A 42 -3.28 5.33 23.83
C PRO A 42 -3.26 4.28 22.72
N SER A 43 -4.39 3.60 22.53
CA SER A 43 -4.66 2.79 21.35
C SER A 43 -4.83 3.75 20.18
N PHE A 44 -3.71 4.24 19.64
CA PHE A 44 -3.74 5.02 18.41
C PHE A 44 -4.43 4.15 17.36
N LYS A 45 -5.55 4.64 16.83
CA LYS A 45 -6.21 4.06 15.68
C LYS A 45 -5.14 3.95 14.61
N ARG A 46 -4.66 2.73 14.37
CA ARG A 46 -3.60 2.44 13.41
C ARG A 46 -4.05 3.09 12.10
N GLY A 47 -3.13 3.75 11.40
CA GLY A 47 -3.42 4.40 10.11
C GLY A 47 -4.09 3.43 9.12
N PRO A 48 -4.47 3.92 7.93
CA PRO A 48 -5.15 3.10 6.92
C PRO A 48 -4.55 1.69 6.84
N PRO A 49 -5.39 0.64 6.77
CA PRO A 49 -4.94 -0.74 6.88
C PRO A 49 -3.70 -1.00 6.02
N LYS A 50 -2.74 -1.75 6.57
CA LYS A 50 -1.51 -2.12 5.86
C LYS A 50 -1.89 -2.71 4.50
N GLY A 51 -1.48 -2.05 3.41
CA GLY A 51 -1.80 -2.43 2.03
C GLY A 51 -2.88 -1.60 1.32
N TYR A 52 -3.56 -0.67 2.00
CA TYR A 52 -4.55 0.22 1.36
C TYR A 52 -3.93 1.10 0.26
N ILE A 53 -2.72 1.62 0.49
CA ILE A 53 -2.00 2.41 -0.53
C ILE A 53 -1.66 1.52 -1.73
N HIS A 54 -1.16 0.30 -1.49
CA HIS A 54 -0.83 -0.64 -2.56
C HIS A 54 -2.06 -1.03 -3.39
N SER A 55 -3.22 -1.26 -2.77
CA SER A 55 -4.45 -1.56 -3.51
C SER A 55 -5.01 -0.36 -4.27
N ILE A 56 -4.69 0.86 -3.85
CA ILE A 56 -4.95 2.08 -4.62
C ILE A 56 -4.01 2.13 -5.82
N GLU A 57 -2.70 2.03 -5.62
CA GLU A 57 -1.68 2.05 -6.68
C GLU A 57 -1.99 1.02 -7.76
N GLN A 58 -2.34 -0.21 -7.37
CA GLN A 58 -2.70 -1.27 -8.32
C GLN A 58 -3.94 -0.93 -9.16
N ARG A 59 -4.97 -0.32 -8.56
CA ARG A 59 -6.17 0.10 -9.29
C ARG A 59 -5.88 1.28 -10.22
N TRP A 60 -5.05 2.22 -9.81
CA TRP A 60 -4.62 3.33 -10.66
C TRP A 60 -3.85 2.83 -11.89
N ASN A 61 -2.93 1.89 -11.69
CA ASN A 61 -2.18 1.29 -12.79
C ASN A 61 -3.12 0.63 -13.82
N GLN A 62 -4.15 -0.10 -13.38
CA GLN A 62 -5.15 -0.69 -14.30
C GLN A 62 -5.88 0.38 -15.12
N VAL A 63 -6.21 1.52 -14.52
CA VAL A 63 -6.85 2.64 -15.21
C VAL A 63 -5.90 3.26 -16.24
N GLU A 64 -4.62 3.45 -15.90
CA GLU A 64 -3.62 3.97 -16.84
C GLU A 64 -3.42 3.05 -18.04
N CYS A 65 -3.39 1.73 -17.83
CA CYS A 65 -3.29 0.76 -18.92
C CYS A 65 -4.46 0.86 -19.89
N ILE A 66 -5.69 0.90 -19.36
CA ILE A 66 -6.90 1.00 -20.19
C ILE A 66 -6.90 2.32 -20.97
N LEU A 67 -6.52 3.43 -20.32
CA LEU A 67 -6.44 4.72 -20.97
C LEU A 67 -5.39 4.71 -22.10
N ALA A 68 -4.23 4.09 -21.90
CA ALA A 68 -3.23 3.92 -22.95
C ALA A 68 -3.78 3.13 -24.16
N THR A 69 -4.50 2.03 -23.92
CA THR A 69 -5.15 1.26 -25.01
C THR A 69 -6.21 2.08 -25.74
N ILE A 70 -6.99 2.90 -25.03
CA ILE A 70 -7.95 3.83 -25.66
C ILE A 70 -7.19 4.85 -26.51
N MET A 71 -6.05 5.34 -26.03
CA MET A 71 -5.23 6.31 -26.75
C MET A 71 -4.67 5.79 -28.08
N GLU A 72 -4.42 4.48 -28.17
CA GLU A 72 -3.97 3.81 -29.40
C GLU A 72 -5.12 3.53 -30.39
N SER A 73 -6.37 3.62 -29.94
CA SER A 73 -7.53 3.34 -30.79
C SER A 73 -7.76 4.49 -31.80
N PRO A 74 -7.86 4.19 -33.11
CA PRO A 74 -8.19 5.19 -34.12
C PRO A 74 -9.50 5.92 -33.86
N ARG A 75 -10.44 5.25 -33.16
CA ARG A 75 -11.77 5.80 -32.81
C ARG A 75 -11.72 6.90 -31.76
N ALA A 76 -10.64 6.98 -30.97
CA ALA A 76 -10.48 7.96 -29.91
C ALA A 76 -9.60 9.15 -30.32
N GLN A 77 -9.03 9.13 -31.54
CA GLN A 77 -8.04 10.12 -31.97
C GLN A 77 -8.56 11.57 -31.97
N GLU A 78 -9.82 11.75 -32.41
CA GLU A 78 -10.48 13.07 -32.39
C GLU A 78 -10.61 13.59 -30.95
N LEU A 79 -11.12 12.74 -30.04
CA LEU A 79 -11.28 13.08 -28.63
C LEU A 79 -9.94 13.40 -27.96
N ILE A 80 -8.89 12.65 -28.26
CA ILE A 80 -7.54 12.89 -27.72
C ILE A 80 -6.99 14.23 -28.21
N THR A 81 -7.24 14.56 -29.48
CA THR A 81 -6.81 15.83 -30.07
C THR A 81 -7.52 16.99 -29.37
N ASP A 82 -8.83 16.87 -29.14
CA ASP A 82 -9.60 17.86 -28.39
C ASP A 82 -9.07 18.02 -26.95
N LEU A 83 -8.83 16.91 -26.25
CA LEU A 83 -8.26 16.92 -24.90
C LEU A 83 -6.86 17.55 -24.83
N ARG A 84 -6.05 17.44 -25.88
CA ARG A 84 -4.71 18.05 -25.91
C ARG A 84 -4.72 19.58 -25.95
N HIS A 85 -5.86 20.22 -26.23
CA HIS A 85 -5.98 21.67 -26.11
C HIS A 85 -5.98 22.14 -24.66
N ASP A 86 -6.38 21.29 -23.73
CA ASP A 86 -6.29 21.56 -22.30
C ASP A 86 -4.89 21.16 -21.79
N ALA A 87 -4.18 22.11 -21.19
CA ALA A 87 -2.81 21.90 -20.71
C ALA A 87 -2.73 20.82 -19.60
N PHE A 88 -3.76 20.71 -18.77
CA PHE A 88 -3.81 19.71 -17.71
C PHE A 88 -4.07 18.31 -18.27
N ALA A 89 -5.04 18.17 -19.19
CA ALA A 89 -5.32 16.91 -19.86
C ALA A 89 -4.14 16.45 -20.73
N SER A 90 -3.49 17.36 -21.46
CA SER A 90 -2.29 17.05 -22.24
C SER A 90 -1.17 16.48 -21.34
N ALA A 91 -0.91 17.11 -20.19
CA ALA A 91 0.07 16.61 -19.23
C ALA A 91 -0.31 15.26 -18.59
N ILE A 92 -1.59 14.91 -18.49
CA ILE A 92 -2.04 13.58 -18.06
C ILE A 92 -1.77 12.57 -19.16
N LEU A 93 -2.17 12.86 -20.40
CA LEU A 93 -1.98 11.98 -21.56
C LEU A 93 -0.50 11.67 -21.79
N ASP A 94 0.38 12.67 -21.66
CA ASP A 94 1.82 12.48 -21.80
C ASP A 94 2.41 11.60 -20.69
N ARG A 95 1.89 11.72 -19.45
CA ARG A 95 2.28 10.83 -18.34
C ARG A 95 1.84 9.39 -18.57
N VAL A 96 0.62 9.20 -19.07
CA VAL A 96 0.09 7.87 -19.39
C VAL A 96 0.94 7.23 -20.49
N GLN A 97 1.27 7.99 -21.55
CA GLN A 97 2.08 7.49 -22.67
C GLN A 97 3.56 7.23 -22.30
N ALA A 98 4.12 7.97 -21.34
CA ALA A 98 5.47 7.75 -20.82
C ALA A 98 5.53 6.72 -19.67
N GLY A 99 4.38 6.21 -19.23
CA GLY A 99 4.28 5.31 -18.10
C GLY A 99 4.94 3.94 -18.34
N PRO A 100 5.42 3.25 -17.30
CA PRO A 100 6.01 1.92 -17.43
C PRO A 100 4.97 0.81 -17.76
N TYR A 101 3.68 1.14 -17.76
CA TYR A 101 2.57 0.19 -17.87
C TYR A 101 1.86 0.19 -19.24
N VAL A 102 2.42 0.88 -20.24
CA VAL A 102 1.79 1.14 -21.55
C VAL A 102 1.58 -0.11 -22.42
N ARG A 103 1.91 -1.33 -21.94
CA ARG A 103 1.58 -2.58 -22.63
C ARG A 103 1.03 -3.61 -21.66
N CYS A 104 -0.29 -3.68 -21.55
CA CYS A 104 -0.96 -4.91 -21.16
C CYS A 104 -1.31 -5.67 -22.43
N ASP A 105 -0.38 -6.53 -22.87
CA ASP A 105 -0.72 -7.55 -23.87
C ASP A 105 -1.81 -8.47 -23.32
N GLU A 106 -2.77 -8.88 -24.17
CA GLU A 106 -3.80 -9.87 -23.85
C GLU A 106 -3.24 -11.24 -23.39
N SER A 107 -1.91 -11.42 -23.44
CA SER A 107 -1.19 -12.60 -22.98
C SER A 107 -0.55 -12.48 -21.59
N GLY A 108 -0.71 -11.37 -20.85
CA GLY A 108 -0.15 -11.26 -19.50
C GLY A 108 1.36 -11.51 -19.41
N THR A 109 2.09 -11.29 -20.51
CA THR A 109 3.53 -11.52 -20.58
C THR A 109 4.23 -10.21 -20.89
N ALA A 110 4.64 -9.53 -19.81
CA ALA A 110 5.57 -8.42 -19.86
C ALA A 110 6.73 -8.73 -20.82
N THR A 111 6.80 -8.01 -21.94
CA THR A 111 7.92 -8.13 -22.87
C THR A 111 9.20 -7.79 -22.11
N ARG A 112 10.06 -8.81 -22.04
CA ARG A 112 11.24 -8.93 -21.21
C ARG A 112 12.31 -7.87 -21.55
N SER A 113 12.33 -6.80 -20.78
CA SER A 113 13.57 -6.06 -20.49
C SER A 113 13.43 -5.36 -19.14
N GLU A 114 14.20 -5.89 -18.17
CA GLU A 114 14.50 -5.33 -16.85
C GLU A 114 13.46 -5.54 -15.73
N GLN A 115 13.48 -6.77 -15.21
CA GLN A 115 13.59 -7.08 -13.77
C GLN A 115 13.27 -5.92 -12.79
N ARG A 116 12.00 -5.56 -12.66
CA ARG A 116 11.46 -5.15 -11.36
C ARG A 116 10.13 -5.86 -11.16
N GLN A 117 10.11 -6.59 -10.05
CA GLN A 117 9.03 -7.39 -9.49
C GLN A 117 7.69 -6.61 -9.47
N PHE A 118 6.96 -6.61 -10.58
CA PHE A 118 5.56 -6.19 -10.60
C PHE A 118 4.74 -7.41 -10.97
N LEU A 119 4.22 -8.04 -9.93
CA LEU A 119 3.24 -9.10 -10.03
C LEU A 119 2.07 -8.59 -10.87
N CYS A 120 1.94 -9.10 -12.10
CA CYS A 120 0.61 -9.40 -12.60
C CYS A 120 0.02 -10.39 -11.58
N VAL A 121 -0.86 -9.89 -10.71
CA VAL A 121 -1.65 -10.72 -9.81
C VAL A 121 -2.90 -11.11 -10.60
N PRO A 122 -3.02 -12.35 -11.11
CA PRO A 122 -4.31 -12.86 -11.53
C PRO A 122 -5.23 -12.99 -10.31
N ASN A 123 -6.53 -12.85 -10.57
CA ASN A 123 -7.62 -12.86 -9.60
C ASN A 123 -7.55 -14.01 -8.59
#